data_AF-A0A6V7W804-F1
#
_entry.id   AF-A0A6V7W804-F1
#
_cell.length_a   1.000
_cell.length_b   1.000
_cell.length_c   1.000
_cell.angle_alpha   90.00
_cell.angle_beta   90.00
_cell.angle_gamma   90.00
#
_symmetry.space_group_name_H-M   'P 1'
#
loop_
_entity.id
_entity.type
_entity.pdbx_description
1 polymer ?
#
loop_
_entity_poly.entity_id
_entity_poly.type
_entity_poly.pdbx_seq_one_letter_code
_entity_poly.pdbx_strand_id
1 'polypeptide(L)'
;MQYTHRQMKDVLDLLKAAKIPHNLPEYDAVEYVPTIVDFWNNQYKDAGYKFKVFVFGRGNEKPIFKYGAENFNVQVSILHSNNHFDGIRNVGGMFGLRMKYCFTCEKKFRKSKEHDMKCKSRCNLCGRVGSEYPCVASGNFYKKCDECGKKYLNEDCFNHHKKSSNCRQTKICEKCGVIWSMKNYKREVEKKHVCGQKWCQICRQFHSMDRGCFIRPLELKKAVDYRLVTFDFEATQNEVIKNDNEEKRLHKVNFIAATVTCTKCMENEQLWRSPLRQNGKSCVICGNNRSITFSHRPFNRTKVDKKIVTENPLKFFIQWILFELNPQYTTMAFSHNGGRYDMIMVFKEIYINGVAPSIIRRGNKLYELKIPRNSKCNEVIFRDSYNLCPVALGKLIGAFGLQVTDKQFFPHMANITANYGITLQQLPPKSDYLCEGMSPDKQNEFNKWYEEEKDSQFCLDEALAEYCTNDVQILTEALIAFRKKFSEISKKKNTQPGAAAEGIDI
;
A
#
# COMPACT_ATOMS: atom_id res chain seq x y z
N MET A 1 -25.33 9.13 47.69
CA MET A 1 -25.70 10.55 47.77
C MET A 1 -24.63 11.44 48.42
N GLN A 2 -23.96 11.04 49.51
CA GLN A 2 -22.89 11.87 50.10
C GLN A 2 -21.66 12.09 49.21
N TYR A 3 -21.28 11.09 48.39
CA TYR A 3 -20.08 11.17 47.54
C TYR A 3 -20.22 12.16 46.38
N THR A 4 -21.39 12.20 45.74
CA THR A 4 -21.70 13.13 44.63
C THR A 4 -21.80 14.58 45.10
N HIS A 5 -22.35 14.82 46.29
CA HIS A 5 -22.42 16.15 46.88
C HIS A 5 -21.02 16.72 47.22
N ARG A 6 -20.09 15.86 47.68
CA ARG A 6 -18.70 16.25 47.94
C ARG A 6 -17.97 16.61 46.64
N GLN A 7 -18.12 15.79 45.60
CA GLN A 7 -17.48 16.05 44.29
C GLN A 7 -17.99 17.35 43.65
N MET A 8 -19.27 17.64 43.71
CA MET A 8 -19.82 18.91 43.20
C MET A 8 -19.29 20.11 43.97
N LYS A 9 -19.17 20.01 45.29
CA LYS A 9 -18.57 21.06 46.12
C LYS A 9 -17.11 21.31 45.73
N ASP A 10 -16.31 20.26 45.61
CA ASP A 10 -14.90 20.36 45.23
C ASP A 10 -14.72 21.00 43.83
N VAL A 11 -15.63 20.71 42.88
CA VAL A 11 -15.66 21.35 41.56
C VAL A 11 -15.99 22.83 41.65
N LEU A 12 -17.03 23.22 42.41
CA LEU A 12 -17.40 24.63 42.58
C LEU A 12 -16.28 25.44 43.27
N ASP A 13 -15.63 24.86 44.27
CA ASP A 13 -14.50 25.47 44.97
C ASP A 13 -13.31 25.66 44.01
N LEU A 14 -13.03 24.66 43.14
CA LEU A 14 -12.01 24.76 42.11
C LEU A 14 -12.32 25.85 41.08
N LEU A 15 -13.54 25.88 40.53
CA LEU A 15 -13.95 26.89 39.55
C LEU A 15 -13.82 28.30 40.14
N LYS A 16 -14.26 28.49 41.39
CA LYS A 16 -14.12 29.77 42.10
C LYS A 16 -12.65 30.16 42.29
N ALA A 17 -11.80 29.23 42.73
CA ALA A 17 -10.38 29.49 42.95
C ALA A 17 -9.63 29.80 41.64
N ALA A 18 -10.00 29.12 40.54
CA ALA A 18 -9.45 29.33 39.20
C ALA A 18 -10.08 30.54 38.46
N LYS A 19 -11.04 31.25 39.09
CA LYS A 19 -11.80 32.36 38.50
C LYS A 19 -12.55 31.99 37.21
N ILE A 20 -13.05 30.75 37.14
CA ILE A 20 -13.84 30.24 36.03
C ILE A 20 -15.33 30.40 36.36
N PRO A 21 -16.15 31.01 35.47
CA PRO A 21 -17.59 31.11 35.67
C PRO A 21 -18.23 29.72 35.74
N HIS A 22 -19.12 29.48 36.71
CA HIS A 22 -19.74 28.17 36.94
C HIS A 22 -21.12 28.00 36.27
N ASN A 23 -21.61 29.06 35.60
CA ASN A 23 -22.93 29.15 35.00
C ASN A 23 -22.91 29.10 33.46
N LEU A 24 -21.81 28.63 32.87
CA LEU A 24 -21.70 28.47 31.42
C LEU A 24 -22.43 27.21 30.94
N PRO A 25 -23.06 27.26 29.75
CA PRO A 25 -23.72 26.10 29.15
C PRO A 25 -22.72 25.02 28.72
N GLU A 26 -21.49 25.42 28.37
CA GLU A 26 -20.40 24.54 27.97
C GLU A 26 -19.04 25.16 28.31
N TYR A 27 -17.99 24.33 28.36
CA TYR A 27 -16.62 24.75 28.65
C TYR A 27 -15.70 24.28 27.51
N ASP A 28 -15.04 25.22 26.84
CA ASP A 28 -14.06 24.91 25.81
C ASP A 28 -12.73 24.40 26.41
N ALA A 29 -12.22 23.29 25.86
CA ALA A 29 -11.00 22.69 26.38
C ALA A 29 -9.74 23.51 26.08
N VAL A 30 -9.71 24.30 25.00
CA VAL A 30 -8.57 25.14 24.66
C VAL A 30 -8.49 26.34 25.61
N GLU A 31 -9.63 26.86 26.06
CA GLU A 31 -9.71 27.98 26.99
C GLU A 31 -9.49 27.56 28.46
N TYR A 32 -10.20 26.55 28.96
CA TYR A 32 -10.27 26.28 30.40
C TYR A 32 -9.24 25.27 30.91
N VAL A 33 -8.78 24.32 30.07
CA VAL A 33 -7.75 23.36 30.49
C VAL A 33 -6.44 24.07 30.88
N PRO A 34 -5.93 25.05 30.13
CA PRO A 34 -4.74 25.80 30.53
C PRO A 34 -4.86 26.41 31.92
N THR A 35 -5.95 27.13 32.17
CA THR A 35 -6.24 27.82 33.44
C THR A 35 -6.21 26.85 34.61
N ILE A 36 -6.86 25.70 34.50
CA ILE A 36 -6.90 24.69 35.56
C ILE A 36 -5.53 24.04 35.77
N VAL A 37 -4.84 23.69 34.68
CA VAL A 37 -3.52 23.03 34.75
C VAL A 37 -2.48 23.95 35.38
N ASP A 38 -2.47 25.24 35.02
CA ASP A 38 -1.56 26.22 35.59
C ASP A 38 -1.89 26.52 37.05
N PHE A 39 -3.19 26.60 37.39
CA PHE A 39 -3.62 26.69 38.78
C PHE A 39 -3.10 25.53 39.62
N TRP A 40 -3.30 24.28 39.18
CA TRP A 40 -2.79 23.10 39.90
C TRP A 40 -1.26 23.05 39.94
N ASN A 41 -0.58 23.37 38.85
CA ASN A 41 0.89 23.41 38.83
C ASN A 41 1.46 24.46 39.78
N ASN A 42 0.75 25.58 39.99
CA ASN A 42 1.12 26.59 40.97
C ASN A 42 0.79 26.16 42.40
N GLN A 43 -0.42 25.66 42.64
CA GLN A 43 -0.89 25.23 43.96
C GLN A 43 -0.05 24.09 44.53
N TYR A 44 0.36 23.14 43.69
CA TYR A 44 1.06 21.93 44.09
C TYR A 44 2.55 21.94 43.76
N LYS A 45 3.10 23.11 43.46
CA LYS A 45 4.51 23.30 43.08
C LYS A 45 5.48 22.78 44.14
N ASP A 46 5.23 23.12 45.40
CA ASP A 46 6.11 22.76 46.53
C ASP A 46 6.05 21.27 46.86
N ALA A 47 4.92 20.62 46.55
CA ALA A 47 4.78 19.17 46.63
C ALA A 47 5.42 18.44 45.41
N GLY A 48 5.96 19.18 44.44
CA GLY A 48 6.67 18.65 43.29
C GLY A 48 5.77 18.09 42.18
N TYR A 49 4.47 18.36 42.22
CA TYR A 49 3.54 17.90 41.18
C TYR A 49 3.61 18.76 39.92
N LYS A 50 3.59 18.09 38.77
CA LYS A 50 3.59 18.69 37.44
C LYS A 50 2.54 17.98 36.60
N PHE A 51 1.37 18.60 36.51
CA PHE A 51 0.21 18.14 35.79
C PHE A 51 0.33 18.41 34.29
N LYS A 52 -0.07 17.43 33.49
CA LYS A 52 -0.29 17.57 32.06
C LYS A 52 -1.59 16.88 31.65
N VAL A 53 -2.43 17.61 30.94
CA VAL A 53 -3.71 17.10 30.44
C VAL A 53 -3.54 16.60 29.01
N PHE A 54 -4.15 15.44 28.74
CA PHE A 54 -4.23 14.80 27.44
C PHE A 54 -5.70 14.55 27.09
N VAL A 55 -6.19 15.22 26.05
CA VAL A 55 -7.56 15.08 25.54
C VAL A 55 -7.53 14.14 24.35
N PHE A 56 -8.25 13.03 24.43
CA PHE A 56 -8.39 12.07 23.34
C PHE A 56 -9.73 12.28 22.63
N GLY A 57 -9.74 12.14 21.31
CA GLY A 57 -10.98 12.04 20.54
C GLY A 57 -11.35 10.57 20.30
N ARG A 58 -12.63 10.28 20.07
CA ARG A 58 -13.08 8.93 19.70
C ARG A 58 -12.36 8.45 18.44
N GLY A 59 -11.73 7.27 18.51
CA GLY A 59 -10.99 6.66 17.40
C GLY A 59 -9.57 7.18 17.18
N ASN A 60 -9.12 8.20 17.92
CA ASN A 60 -7.76 8.73 17.80
C ASN A 60 -6.77 7.99 18.70
N GLU A 61 -5.65 7.54 18.14
CA GLU A 61 -4.56 6.91 18.90
C GLU A 61 -3.69 7.93 19.65
N LYS A 62 -3.72 9.18 19.22
CA LYS A 62 -3.00 10.29 19.83
C LYS A 62 -3.97 11.30 20.42
N PRO A 63 -3.55 12.06 21.46
CA PRO A 63 -4.34 13.16 21.96
C PRO A 63 -4.62 14.18 20.86
N ILE A 64 -5.84 14.68 20.80
CA ILE A 64 -6.25 15.78 19.91
C ILE A 64 -5.87 17.14 20.50
N PHE A 65 -5.73 17.23 21.82
CA PHE A 65 -5.26 18.42 22.53
C PHE A 65 -4.42 18.01 23.75
N LYS A 66 -3.42 18.83 24.09
CA LYS A 66 -2.55 18.62 25.25
C LYS A 66 -2.07 19.95 25.80
N TYR A 67 -1.99 20.06 27.12
CA TYR A 67 -1.47 21.24 27.80
C TYR A 67 -0.74 20.87 29.08
N GLY A 68 0.39 21.54 29.34
CA GLY A 68 1.28 21.32 30.48
C GLY A 68 2.73 21.01 30.09
N ALA A 69 3.63 21.09 31.06
CA ALA A 69 5.08 20.99 30.86
C ALA A 69 5.53 19.62 30.29
N GLU A 70 6.61 19.60 29.51
CA GLU A 70 7.17 18.34 28.95
C GLU A 70 7.76 17.40 30.00
N ASN A 71 8.18 17.93 31.16
CA ASN A 71 8.72 17.17 32.29
C ASN A 71 7.67 16.86 33.38
N PHE A 72 6.43 16.60 32.96
CA PHE A 72 5.32 16.26 33.84
C PHE A 72 5.54 14.93 34.59
N ASN A 73 4.93 14.79 35.77
CA ASN A 73 4.89 13.55 36.55
C ASN A 73 3.47 13.09 36.88
N VAL A 74 2.45 13.93 36.63
CA VAL A 74 1.04 13.58 36.74
C VAL A 74 0.34 13.78 35.41
N GLN A 75 -0.18 12.69 34.84
CA GLN A 75 -1.02 12.73 33.64
C GLN A 75 -2.51 12.73 33.99
N VAL A 76 -3.26 13.65 33.40
CA VAL A 76 -4.72 13.68 33.45
C VAL A 76 -5.25 13.37 32.05
N SER A 77 -6.08 12.34 31.92
CA SER A 77 -6.56 11.87 30.62
C SER A 77 -8.07 11.99 30.53
N ILE A 78 -8.56 12.70 29.52
CA ILE A 78 -10.00 12.88 29.27
C ILE A 78 -10.35 12.53 27.83
N LEU A 79 -11.53 11.97 27.61
CA LEU A 79 -12.08 11.58 26.32
C LEU A 79 -13.15 12.57 25.91
N HIS A 80 -12.99 13.22 24.76
CA HIS A 80 -14.02 14.03 24.14
C HIS A 80 -14.85 13.19 23.17
N SER A 81 -16.15 13.06 23.42
CA SER A 81 -17.11 12.44 22.50
C SER A 81 -18.50 13.02 22.67
N ASN A 82 -19.22 13.23 21.56
CA ASN A 82 -20.59 13.75 21.55
C ASN A 82 -20.79 15.02 22.39
N ASN A 83 -19.89 16.00 22.25
CA ASN A 83 -19.88 17.26 23.04
C ASN A 83 -19.82 17.03 24.57
N HIS A 84 -19.22 15.93 25.01
CA HIS A 84 -19.01 15.60 26.42
C HIS A 84 -17.58 15.15 26.69
N PHE A 85 -17.12 15.35 27.93
CA PHE A 85 -15.80 14.93 28.41
C PHE A 85 -15.90 13.85 29.49
N ASP A 86 -15.31 12.69 29.23
CA ASP A 86 -15.22 11.58 30.19
C ASP A 86 -13.81 11.40 30.73
N GLY A 87 -13.68 11.18 32.04
CA GLY A 87 -12.39 10.87 32.68
C GLY A 87 -11.89 9.46 32.31
N ILE A 88 -10.67 9.35 31.80
CA ILE A 88 -10.07 8.07 31.43
C ILE A 88 -9.11 7.59 32.53
N ARG A 89 -9.47 6.52 33.24
CA ARG A 89 -8.57 5.91 34.24
C ARG A 89 -7.44 5.08 33.62
N ASN A 90 -7.73 4.38 32.53
CA ASN A 90 -6.75 3.54 31.83
C ASN A 90 -6.84 3.76 30.32
N VAL A 91 -6.04 4.70 29.81
CA VAL A 91 -5.96 5.05 28.39
C VAL A 91 -5.63 3.85 27.51
N GLY A 92 -4.83 2.91 28.01
CA GLY A 92 -4.55 1.66 27.30
C GLY A 92 -5.82 0.89 26.96
N GLY A 93 -6.80 0.85 27.87
CA GLY A 93 -8.06 0.13 27.68
C GLY A 93 -8.87 0.59 26.48
N MET A 94 -8.74 1.86 26.06
CA MET A 94 -9.40 2.40 24.86
C MET A 94 -8.92 1.72 23.57
N PHE A 95 -7.73 1.14 23.58
CA PHE A 95 -7.11 0.51 22.41
C PHE A 95 -7.18 -1.03 22.45
N GLY A 96 -7.94 -1.58 23.40
CA GLY A 96 -8.19 -3.01 23.54
C GLY A 96 -7.58 -3.66 24.79
N LEU A 97 -7.88 -4.94 24.98
CA LEU A 97 -7.48 -5.70 26.17
C LEU A 97 -5.95 -5.71 26.36
N ARG A 98 -5.52 -5.43 27.60
CA ARG A 98 -4.11 -5.45 28.05
C ARG A 98 -3.18 -4.48 27.30
N MET A 99 -3.74 -3.48 26.62
CA MET A 99 -2.93 -2.38 26.09
C MET A 99 -2.49 -1.43 27.19
N LYS A 100 -1.31 -0.86 27.00
CA LYS A 100 -0.73 0.23 27.80
C LYS A 100 -0.43 1.40 26.88
N TYR A 101 -0.38 2.59 27.45
CA TYR A 101 -0.09 3.82 26.72
C TYR A 101 1.11 4.54 27.34
N CYS A 102 2.02 5.01 26.50
CA CYS A 102 3.13 5.85 26.93
C CYS A 102 2.84 7.30 26.55
N PHE A 103 2.65 8.16 27.55
CA PHE A 103 2.36 9.58 27.37
C PHE A 103 3.54 10.40 26.83
N THR A 104 4.77 9.90 26.98
CA THR A 104 5.98 10.62 26.55
C THR A 104 6.29 10.44 25.07
N CYS A 105 6.04 9.26 24.50
CA CYS A 105 6.22 9.03 23.06
C CYS A 105 4.90 8.86 22.31
N GLU A 106 3.76 8.99 23.00
CA GLU A 106 2.40 8.88 22.47
C GLU A 106 2.16 7.59 21.66
N LYS A 107 2.62 6.45 22.19
CA LYS A 107 2.47 5.13 21.56
C LYS A 107 1.84 4.12 22.51
N LYS A 108 0.93 3.29 21.96
CA LYS A 108 0.41 2.10 22.61
C LYS A 108 1.36 0.92 22.52
N PHE A 109 1.37 0.07 23.55
CA PHE A 109 2.17 -1.15 23.60
C PHE A 109 1.52 -2.20 24.51
N ARG A 110 1.76 -3.49 24.28
CA ARG A 110 1.23 -4.56 25.16
C ARG A 110 2.22 -4.90 26.27
N LYS A 111 3.50 -5.01 25.91
CA LYS A 111 4.57 -5.41 26.85
C LYS A 111 5.69 -4.38 26.82
N SER A 112 6.30 -4.10 27.97
CA SER A 112 7.39 -3.10 28.09
C SER A 112 8.60 -3.38 27.17
N LYS A 113 8.81 -4.66 26.79
CA LYS A 113 9.84 -5.10 25.83
C LYS A 113 9.56 -4.75 24.36
N GLU A 114 8.33 -4.40 24.03
CA GLU A 114 7.94 -3.94 22.68
C GLU A 114 8.13 -2.44 22.52
N HIS A 115 8.30 -1.73 23.63
CA HIS A 115 8.46 -0.29 23.66
C HIS A 115 9.83 0.15 23.15
N ASP A 116 9.87 1.35 22.55
CA ASP A 116 11.08 1.91 21.94
C ASP A 116 12.20 2.08 22.98
N MET A 117 13.42 1.66 22.63
CA MET A 117 14.60 1.85 23.47
C MET A 117 15.03 3.30 23.63
N LYS A 118 14.59 4.18 22.73
CA LYS A 118 14.91 5.61 22.77
C LYS A 118 13.92 6.43 23.59
N CYS A 119 12.84 5.82 24.09
CA CYS A 119 11.85 6.55 24.88
C CYS A 119 12.44 7.01 26.21
N LYS A 120 12.29 8.31 26.52
CA LYS A 120 12.80 8.93 27.75
C LYS A 120 12.18 8.32 29.01
N SER A 121 10.92 7.90 28.94
CA SER A 121 10.16 7.30 30.04
C SER A 121 10.33 5.79 30.12
N ARG A 122 11.45 5.27 29.61
CA ARG A 122 11.83 3.86 29.70
C ARG A 122 13.19 3.74 30.37
N CYS A 123 13.29 2.86 31.35
CA CYS A 123 14.58 2.53 31.93
C CYS A 123 15.37 1.62 30.99
N ASN A 124 16.52 2.07 30.51
CA ASN A 124 17.40 1.27 29.64
C ASN A 124 18.02 0.05 30.34
N LEU A 125 18.05 0.05 31.68
CA LEU A 125 18.64 -1.02 32.48
C LEU A 125 17.65 -2.15 32.76
N CYS A 126 16.47 -1.86 33.32
CA CYS A 126 15.45 -2.85 33.67
C CYS A 126 14.31 -3.00 32.64
N GLY A 127 14.15 -2.05 31.71
CA GLY A 127 13.17 -2.12 30.63
C GLY A 127 11.75 -1.71 31.01
N ARG A 128 11.49 -1.27 32.25
CA ARG A 128 10.19 -0.71 32.68
C ARG A 128 9.91 0.64 32.01
N VAL A 129 8.63 0.95 31.84
CA VAL A 129 8.12 2.10 31.09
C VAL A 129 7.02 2.79 31.89
N GLY A 130 7.05 4.11 31.95
CA GLY A 130 6.14 4.94 32.76
C GLY A 130 6.79 6.26 33.18
N SER A 131 6.01 7.16 33.78
CA SER A 131 6.47 8.47 34.25
C SER A 131 7.55 8.41 35.34
N GLU A 132 7.61 7.30 36.10
CA GLU A 132 8.61 7.06 37.16
C GLU A 132 9.98 6.58 36.62
N TYR A 133 10.14 6.48 35.31
CA TYR A 133 11.37 5.97 34.69
C TYR A 133 12.07 7.07 33.88
N PRO A 134 13.41 7.06 33.78
CA PRO A 134 14.34 5.99 34.17
C PRO A 134 14.50 5.83 35.69
N CYS A 135 14.83 4.60 36.15
CA CYS A 135 15.07 4.35 37.57
C CYS A 135 16.20 5.25 38.10
N VAL A 136 15.94 5.93 39.22
CA VAL A 136 16.90 6.75 39.95
C VAL A 136 17.77 5.90 40.88
N ALA A 137 18.98 6.38 41.17
CA ALA A 137 19.90 5.73 42.11
C ALA A 137 19.31 5.73 43.53
N SER A 138 19.58 4.68 44.30
CA SER A 138 19.15 4.55 45.69
C SER A 138 20.36 4.33 46.59
N GLY A 139 20.73 5.37 47.34
CA GLY A 139 21.89 5.36 48.23
C GLY A 139 23.18 4.94 47.52
N ASN A 140 23.97 4.10 48.19
CA ASN A 140 25.27 3.60 47.70
C ASN A 140 25.16 2.25 46.96
N PHE A 141 23.97 1.85 46.51
CA PHE A 141 23.81 0.55 45.85
C PHE A 141 24.55 0.52 44.51
N TYR A 142 25.37 -0.50 44.29
CA TYR A 142 26.04 -0.77 43.01
C TYR A 142 26.15 -2.27 42.76
N LYS A 143 25.60 -2.76 41.64
CA LYS A 143 25.81 -4.14 41.16
C LYS A 143 25.98 -4.21 39.64
N LYS A 144 26.99 -4.95 39.18
CA LYS A 144 27.13 -5.38 37.78
C LYS A 144 26.42 -6.72 37.59
N CYS A 145 25.70 -6.89 36.49
CA CYS A 145 25.09 -8.17 36.12
C CYS A 145 26.03 -8.93 35.16
N ASP A 146 26.41 -10.16 35.51
CA ASP A 146 27.40 -10.93 34.74
C ASP A 146 26.85 -11.41 33.39
N GLU A 147 25.54 -11.65 33.27
CA GLU A 147 24.93 -12.13 32.02
C GLU A 147 24.84 -11.07 30.91
N CYS A 148 24.49 -9.83 31.31
CA CYS A 148 24.18 -8.74 30.39
C CYS A 148 25.19 -7.58 30.43
N GLY A 149 26.12 -7.59 31.39
CA GLY A 149 27.19 -6.62 31.59
C GLY A 149 26.76 -5.27 32.17
N LYS A 150 25.45 -5.03 32.34
CA LYS A 150 24.92 -3.73 32.80
C LYS A 150 25.22 -3.49 34.28
N LYS A 151 25.39 -2.21 34.62
CA LYS A 151 25.61 -1.70 35.98
C LYS A 151 24.32 -1.06 36.50
N TYR A 152 23.94 -1.38 37.73
CA TYR A 152 22.69 -0.95 38.36
C TYR A 152 23.00 -0.17 39.64
N LEU A 153 22.34 0.98 39.81
CA LEU A 153 22.48 1.87 40.97
C LEU A 153 21.27 1.83 41.92
N ASN A 154 20.38 0.86 41.70
CA ASN A 154 19.14 0.72 42.43
C ASN A 154 18.80 -0.77 42.54
N GLU A 155 18.53 -1.24 43.76
CA GLU A 155 18.28 -2.64 44.05
C GLU A 155 17.01 -3.18 43.39
N ASP A 156 15.91 -2.43 43.43
CA ASP A 156 14.66 -2.79 42.75
C ASP A 156 14.85 -2.87 41.23
N CYS A 157 15.60 -1.94 40.65
CA CYS A 157 15.98 -1.99 39.23
C CYS A 157 16.79 -3.26 38.91
N PHE A 158 17.72 -3.65 39.78
CA PHE A 158 18.49 -4.88 39.66
C PHE A 158 17.61 -6.13 39.81
N ASN A 159 16.74 -6.20 40.81
CA ASN A 159 15.91 -7.37 41.03
C ASN A 159 14.86 -7.54 39.91
N HIS A 160 14.27 -6.44 39.43
CA HIS A 160 13.33 -6.48 38.32
C HIS A 160 13.97 -6.93 36.99
N HIS A 161 15.19 -6.47 36.68
CA HIS A 161 15.82 -6.88 35.41
C HIS A 161 16.13 -8.39 35.39
N LYS A 162 16.48 -8.99 36.54
CA LYS A 162 16.71 -10.45 36.68
C LYS A 162 15.43 -11.25 36.55
N LYS A 163 14.34 -10.81 37.20
CA LYS A 163 13.02 -11.47 37.13
C LYS A 163 12.35 -11.33 35.76
N SER A 164 12.70 -10.30 34.99
CA SER A 164 12.14 -10.04 33.67
C SER A 164 12.99 -10.64 32.54
N SER A 165 12.41 -10.73 31.34
CA SER A 165 13.16 -11.14 30.15
C SER A 165 14.21 -10.12 29.67
N ASN A 166 14.38 -8.99 30.36
CA ASN A 166 15.23 -7.89 29.90
C ASN A 166 16.73 -8.23 29.96
N CYS A 167 17.17 -9.01 30.97
CA CYS A 167 18.55 -9.48 31.09
C CYS A 167 19.02 -10.20 29.81
N ARG A 168 18.21 -11.17 29.34
CA ARG A 168 18.50 -11.97 28.15
C ARG A 168 18.31 -11.19 26.84
N GLN A 169 17.41 -10.20 26.82
CA GLN A 169 17.05 -9.46 25.61
C GLN A 169 17.93 -8.26 25.31
N THR A 170 18.70 -7.75 26.26
CA THR A 170 19.51 -6.55 26.05
C THR A 170 20.83 -6.65 26.80
N LYS A 171 21.93 -6.43 26.08
CA LYS A 171 23.30 -6.47 26.60
C LYS A 171 23.99 -5.13 26.38
N ILE A 172 25.05 -4.85 27.15
CA ILE A 172 25.91 -3.67 26.96
C ILE A 172 27.25 -4.10 26.32
N CYS A 173 27.76 -3.40 25.29
CA CYS A 173 29.13 -3.61 24.79
C CYS A 173 30.10 -3.01 25.82
N GLU A 174 31.03 -3.81 26.35
CA GLU A 174 32.03 -3.33 27.31
C GLU A 174 33.00 -2.30 26.69
N LYS A 175 33.22 -2.36 25.38
CA LYS A 175 34.11 -1.44 24.66
C LYS A 175 33.51 -0.05 24.40
N CYS A 176 32.22 0.03 24.09
CA CYS A 176 31.58 1.30 23.68
C CYS A 176 30.39 1.74 24.56
N GLY A 177 30.01 0.96 25.57
CA GLY A 177 28.92 1.28 26.49
C GLY A 177 27.51 1.23 25.88
N VAL A 178 27.38 0.90 24.58
CA VAL A 178 26.07 0.85 23.91
C VAL A 178 25.26 -0.34 24.39
N ILE A 179 24.04 -0.08 24.84
CA ILE A 179 23.04 -1.11 25.13
C ILE A 179 22.33 -1.47 23.82
N TRP A 180 22.37 -2.75 23.45
CA TRP A 180 21.78 -3.26 22.22
C TRP A 180 20.81 -4.41 22.50
N SER A 181 19.86 -4.62 21.58
CA SER A 181 18.83 -5.65 21.71
C SER A 181 19.24 -6.95 21.01
N MET A 182 19.06 -8.07 21.71
CA MET A 182 19.17 -9.44 21.21
C MET A 182 17.87 -9.92 20.53
N LYS A 183 16.85 -9.05 20.41
CA LYS A 183 15.57 -9.41 19.76
C LYS A 183 15.84 -9.72 18.28
N ASN A 184 15.41 -10.90 17.82
CA ASN A 184 15.65 -11.44 16.47
C ASN A 184 17.11 -11.85 16.15
N TYR A 185 18.00 -11.96 17.14
CA TYR A 185 19.41 -12.34 16.94
C TYR A 185 19.63 -13.61 16.11
N LYS A 186 18.73 -14.60 16.22
CA LYS A 186 18.80 -15.86 15.45
C LYS A 186 18.35 -15.72 13.99
N ARG A 187 17.53 -14.72 13.64
CA ARG A 187 16.99 -14.50 12.28
C ARG A 187 17.77 -13.45 11.48
N GLU A 188 18.48 -12.56 12.16
CA GLU A 188 19.15 -11.40 11.57
C GLU A 188 20.60 -11.32 12.07
N VAL A 189 21.41 -12.34 11.74
CA VAL A 189 22.81 -12.50 12.21
C VAL A 189 23.67 -11.26 11.90
N GLU A 190 23.34 -10.55 10.82
CA GLU A 190 23.99 -9.31 10.37
C GLU A 190 23.72 -8.09 11.27
N LYS A 191 22.70 -8.12 12.14
CA LYS A 191 22.39 -7.05 13.11
C LYS A 191 23.08 -7.24 14.45
N LYS A 192 24.11 -8.10 14.53
CA LYS A 192 25.01 -8.16 15.68
C LYS A 192 25.56 -6.76 15.95
N HIS A 193 25.59 -6.35 17.21
CA HIS A 193 26.27 -5.12 17.57
C HIS A 193 27.77 -5.24 17.20
N VAL A 194 28.23 -4.37 16.31
CA VAL A 194 29.64 -4.20 15.96
C VAL A 194 30.10 -2.89 16.60
N CYS A 195 30.97 -2.96 17.61
CA CYS A 195 31.43 -1.75 18.30
C CYS A 195 32.18 -0.85 17.27
N GLY A 196 31.89 0.46 17.27
CA GLY A 196 32.41 1.41 16.28
C GLY A 196 31.52 1.68 15.05
N GLN A 197 30.43 0.92 14.86
CA GLN A 197 29.46 1.18 13.80
C GLN A 197 28.17 1.85 14.33
N LYS A 198 27.57 2.74 13.53
CA LYS A 198 26.24 3.31 13.79
C LYS A 198 25.29 3.04 12.63
N TRP A 199 24.01 2.95 12.96
CA TRP A 199 22.93 2.85 11.99
C TRP A 199 22.71 4.20 11.29
N CYS A 200 22.77 4.20 9.96
CA CYS A 200 22.44 5.37 9.16
C CYS A 200 20.98 5.35 8.71
N GLN A 201 20.27 6.46 8.95
CA GLN A 201 18.86 6.60 8.52
C GLN A 201 18.70 6.75 7.01
N ILE A 202 19.75 7.22 6.32
CA ILE A 202 19.74 7.46 4.88
C ILE A 202 19.85 6.13 4.13
N CYS A 203 20.94 5.40 4.33
CA CYS A 203 21.19 4.14 3.63
C CYS A 203 20.60 2.90 4.31
N ARG A 204 20.05 3.04 5.53
CA ARG A 204 19.46 1.96 6.33
C ARG A 204 20.42 0.77 6.57
N GLN A 205 21.70 1.07 6.81
CA GLN A 205 22.74 0.07 7.14
C GLN A 205 23.64 0.58 8.27
N PHE A 206 24.41 -0.34 8.88
CA PHE A 206 25.47 -0.01 9.83
C PHE A 206 26.80 0.24 9.11
N HIS A 207 27.49 1.33 9.47
CA HIS A 207 28.85 1.61 8.99
C HIS A 207 29.68 2.33 10.07
N SER A 208 31.01 2.34 9.89
CA SER A 208 31.93 3.05 10.78
C SER A 208 31.63 4.55 10.78
N MET A 209 31.84 5.19 11.94
CA MET A 209 31.73 6.64 12.12
C MET A 209 32.80 7.38 11.31
N ASP A 210 33.97 6.78 11.17
CA ASP A 210 35.19 7.41 10.64
C ASP A 210 35.18 7.46 9.11
N ARG A 211 34.55 6.45 8.48
CA ARG A 211 34.47 6.32 7.01
C ARG A 211 33.26 6.99 6.36
N GLY A 212 32.28 7.45 7.15
CA GLY A 212 31.04 8.06 6.64
C GLY A 212 30.09 7.08 5.93
N CYS A 213 28.97 7.61 5.43
CA CYS A 213 27.95 6.87 4.69
C CYS A 213 28.23 6.91 3.19
N PHE A 214 28.84 5.87 2.63
CA PHE A 214 29.03 5.75 1.18
C PHE A 214 27.87 4.96 0.54
N ILE A 215 27.47 5.34 -0.67
CA ILE A 215 26.48 4.60 -1.47
C ILE A 215 27.11 3.25 -1.82
N ARG A 216 26.62 2.18 -1.20
CA ARG A 216 27.04 0.83 -1.59
C ARG A 216 26.42 0.49 -2.95
N PRO A 217 27.14 -0.25 -3.81
CA PRO A 217 26.52 -0.90 -4.96
C PRO A 217 25.27 -1.66 -4.48
N LEU A 218 24.14 -1.45 -5.14
CA LEU A 218 22.92 -2.17 -4.80
C LEU A 218 23.21 -3.67 -5.01
N GLU A 219 23.03 -4.46 -3.95
CA GLU A 219 23.03 -5.92 -4.10
C GLU A 219 21.91 -6.28 -5.07
N LEU A 220 22.29 -6.86 -6.20
CA LEU A 220 21.33 -7.34 -7.19
C LEU A 220 20.44 -8.37 -6.50
N LYS A 221 19.15 -8.03 -6.35
CA LYS A 221 18.16 -8.99 -5.86
C LYS A 221 18.22 -10.22 -6.76
N LYS A 222 18.23 -11.42 -6.16
CA LYS A 222 18.15 -12.67 -6.92
C LYS A 222 16.96 -12.58 -7.88
N ALA A 223 17.19 -12.94 -9.14
CA ALA A 223 16.12 -13.03 -10.12
C ALA A 223 15.10 -14.06 -9.61
N VAL A 224 13.88 -13.61 -9.34
CA VAL A 224 12.78 -14.47 -8.93
C VAL A 224 11.85 -14.64 -10.11
N ASP A 225 11.44 -15.87 -10.35
CA ASP A 225 10.44 -16.17 -11.36
C ASP A 225 9.10 -15.51 -11.02
N TYR A 226 8.51 -14.84 -12.00
CA TYR A 226 7.21 -14.18 -11.84
C TYR A 226 6.34 -14.41 -13.07
N ARG A 227 5.05 -14.21 -12.87
CA ARG A 227 4.04 -14.24 -13.93
C ARG A 227 3.75 -12.83 -14.42
N LEU A 228 3.70 -12.64 -15.72
CA LEU A 228 3.21 -11.42 -16.36
C LEU A 228 1.80 -11.70 -16.85
N VAL A 229 0.84 -10.88 -16.44
CA VAL A 229 -0.52 -10.86 -16.98
C VAL A 229 -0.72 -9.52 -17.65
N THR A 230 -1.11 -9.52 -18.91
CA THR A 230 -1.57 -8.32 -19.63
C THR A 230 -3.06 -8.45 -19.84
N PHE A 231 -3.79 -7.34 -19.71
CA PHE A 231 -5.24 -7.36 -19.85
C PHE A 231 -5.75 -6.01 -20.33
N ASP A 232 -6.93 -6.05 -20.92
CA ASP A 232 -7.67 -4.89 -21.41
C ASP A 232 -9.18 -5.16 -21.30
N PHE A 233 -9.96 -4.10 -21.07
CA PHE A 233 -11.40 -4.18 -20.86
C PHE A 233 -12.16 -3.35 -21.89
N GLU A 234 -13.25 -3.94 -22.40
CA GLU A 234 -14.32 -3.20 -23.04
C GLU A 234 -15.51 -3.09 -22.09
N ALA A 235 -16.18 -1.95 -22.12
CA ALA A 235 -17.33 -1.67 -21.26
C ALA A 235 -18.46 -0.97 -22.01
N THR A 236 -19.70 -1.34 -21.68
CA THR A 236 -20.88 -0.60 -22.14
C THR A 236 -21.13 0.63 -21.27
N GLN A 237 -21.90 1.59 -21.78
CA GLN A 237 -22.30 2.83 -21.10
C GLN A 237 -23.83 3.01 -21.04
N ASN A 238 -24.59 1.92 -21.07
CA ASN A 238 -26.05 1.96 -21.17
C ASN A 238 -26.76 2.41 -19.90
N GLU A 239 -26.13 2.22 -18.73
CA GLU A 239 -26.74 2.53 -17.43
C GLU A 239 -26.48 4.00 -17.06
N VAL A 240 -27.56 4.78 -16.92
CA VAL A 240 -27.49 6.20 -16.51
C VAL A 240 -27.60 6.31 -14.98
N ILE A 241 -26.64 6.98 -14.37
CA ILE A 241 -26.66 7.39 -12.96
C ILE A 241 -27.08 8.86 -12.90
N LYS A 242 -28.25 9.10 -12.28
CA LYS A 242 -28.72 10.46 -11.98
C LYS A 242 -28.13 10.91 -10.65
N ASN A 243 -27.25 11.91 -10.67
CA ASN A 243 -26.83 12.66 -9.49
C ASN A 243 -26.92 14.16 -9.81
N ASP A 244 -27.61 14.92 -8.96
CA ASP A 244 -27.60 16.39 -8.83
C ASP A 244 -27.09 17.16 -10.07
N ASN A 245 -27.92 17.20 -11.12
CA ASN A 245 -27.78 17.99 -12.36
C ASN A 245 -26.81 17.52 -13.46
N GLU A 246 -26.16 16.34 -13.35
CA GLU A 246 -25.35 15.78 -14.44
C GLU A 246 -25.78 14.35 -14.82
N GLU A 247 -26.01 14.09 -16.11
CA GLU A 247 -26.22 12.74 -16.63
C GLU A 247 -24.87 12.03 -16.74
N LYS A 248 -24.58 11.10 -15.82
CA LYS A 248 -23.37 10.27 -15.85
C LYS A 248 -23.72 8.87 -16.30
N ARG A 249 -22.90 8.29 -17.20
CA ARG A 249 -23.06 6.90 -17.66
C ARG A 249 -22.09 5.98 -16.92
N LEU A 250 -22.60 4.86 -16.41
CA LEU A 250 -21.82 3.85 -15.74
C LEU A 250 -21.13 2.95 -16.76
N HIS A 251 -19.82 2.81 -16.64
CA HIS A 251 -19.06 1.82 -17.39
C HIS A 251 -19.27 0.44 -16.78
N LYS A 252 -19.84 -0.47 -17.56
CA LYS A 252 -20.06 -1.87 -17.17
C LYS A 252 -19.26 -2.79 -18.09
N VAL A 253 -18.21 -3.40 -17.54
CA VAL A 253 -17.32 -4.29 -18.29
C VAL A 253 -18.12 -5.45 -18.88
N ASN A 254 -18.06 -5.60 -20.20
CA ASN A 254 -18.76 -6.65 -20.93
C ASN A 254 -17.82 -7.61 -21.66
N PHE A 255 -16.57 -7.20 -21.88
CA PHE A 255 -15.53 -8.05 -22.44
C PHE A 255 -14.19 -7.77 -21.76
N ILE A 256 -13.43 -8.83 -21.47
CA ILE A 256 -12.08 -8.77 -20.95
C ILE A 256 -11.23 -9.75 -21.74
N ALA A 257 -10.12 -9.29 -22.29
CA ALA A 257 -9.05 -10.14 -22.76
C ALA A 257 -7.90 -10.15 -21.75
N ALA A 258 -7.27 -11.30 -21.55
CA ALA A 258 -6.07 -11.42 -20.73
C ALA A 258 -5.08 -12.42 -21.34
N THR A 259 -3.79 -12.08 -21.30
CA THR A 259 -2.70 -12.97 -21.70
C THR A 259 -1.74 -13.20 -20.54
N VAL A 260 -1.33 -14.45 -20.33
CA VAL A 260 -0.46 -14.86 -19.23
C VAL A 260 0.85 -15.43 -19.73
N THR A 261 1.97 -14.82 -19.40
CA THR A 261 3.31 -15.37 -19.61
C THR A 261 4.14 -15.37 -18.32
N CYS A 262 5.39 -15.81 -18.37
CA CYS A 262 6.29 -15.82 -17.23
C CYS A 262 7.74 -15.66 -17.65
N THR A 263 8.61 -15.39 -16.70
CA THR A 263 10.07 -15.26 -16.90
C THR A 263 10.65 -16.35 -17.79
N LYS A 264 10.29 -17.62 -17.55
CA LYS A 264 10.77 -18.76 -18.34
C LYS A 264 10.19 -18.83 -19.75
N CYS A 265 8.88 -18.61 -19.90
CA CYS A 265 8.24 -18.63 -21.22
C CYS A 265 8.77 -17.52 -22.13
N MET A 266 9.10 -16.35 -21.56
CA MET A 266 9.62 -15.20 -22.30
C MET A 266 11.02 -15.42 -22.87
N GLU A 267 11.76 -16.44 -22.43
CA GLU A 267 13.11 -16.76 -22.93
C GLU A 267 13.09 -17.40 -24.34
N ASN A 268 11.94 -17.93 -24.76
CA ASN A 268 11.76 -18.56 -26.06
C ASN A 268 10.52 -17.96 -26.74
N GLU A 269 10.73 -17.29 -27.87
CA GLU A 269 9.66 -16.58 -28.57
C GLU A 269 8.55 -17.52 -29.06
N GLN A 270 8.91 -18.72 -29.52
CA GLN A 270 7.93 -19.72 -29.93
C GLN A 270 7.06 -20.20 -28.77
N LEU A 271 7.60 -20.27 -27.54
CA LEU A 271 6.86 -20.75 -26.38
C LEU A 271 5.80 -19.78 -25.87
N TRP A 272 6.13 -18.48 -25.75
CA TRP A 272 5.15 -17.52 -25.21
C TRP A 272 4.12 -17.06 -26.25
N ARG A 273 4.48 -17.06 -27.55
CA ARG A 273 3.54 -16.79 -28.66
C ARG A 273 2.59 -17.96 -28.92
N SER A 274 2.98 -19.18 -28.54
CA SER A 274 2.12 -20.36 -28.73
C SER A 274 1.01 -20.45 -27.66
N PRO A 275 -0.20 -20.87 -28.08
CA PRO A 275 -1.25 -21.31 -27.14
C PRO A 275 -0.71 -22.47 -26.28
N LEU A 276 -1.10 -22.50 -25.00
CA LEU A 276 -0.70 -23.58 -24.09
C LEU A 276 -1.63 -24.78 -24.28
N ARG A 277 -2.93 -24.57 -24.05
CA ARG A 277 -3.93 -25.64 -24.03
C ARG A 277 -4.08 -26.33 -25.38
N GLN A 278 -4.17 -25.55 -26.46
CA GLN A 278 -4.39 -26.10 -27.81
C GLN A 278 -3.21 -26.97 -28.31
N ASN A 279 -2.02 -26.80 -27.74
CA ASN A 279 -0.83 -27.58 -28.06
C ASN A 279 -0.55 -28.73 -27.07
N GLY A 280 -1.46 -29.00 -26.12
CA GLY A 280 -1.24 -29.97 -25.04
C GLY A 280 -0.12 -29.60 -24.07
N LYS A 281 0.30 -28.33 -24.05
CA LYS A 281 1.39 -27.83 -23.20
C LYS A 281 0.82 -27.23 -21.91
N SER A 282 1.49 -27.48 -20.79
CA SER A 282 1.22 -26.81 -19.52
C SER A 282 2.48 -26.13 -19.01
N CYS A 283 2.35 -24.97 -18.38
CA CYS A 283 3.47 -24.30 -17.72
C CYS A 283 3.20 -24.23 -16.22
N VAL A 284 4.14 -24.68 -15.39
CA VAL A 284 4.03 -24.64 -13.92
C VAL A 284 3.77 -23.22 -13.39
N ILE A 285 4.27 -22.19 -14.10
CA ILE A 285 4.10 -20.78 -13.73
C ILE A 285 2.85 -20.18 -14.38
N CYS A 286 2.65 -20.33 -15.69
CA CYS A 286 1.51 -19.70 -16.39
C CYS A 286 0.18 -20.45 -16.19
N GLY A 287 0.23 -21.73 -15.81
CA GLY A 287 -0.92 -22.62 -15.83
C GLY A 287 -1.13 -23.25 -17.20
N ASN A 288 -2.39 -23.54 -17.53
CA ASN A 288 -2.77 -24.28 -18.73
C ASN A 288 -3.24 -23.40 -19.88
N ASN A 289 -3.50 -22.11 -19.64
CA ASN A 289 -4.10 -21.21 -20.63
C ASN A 289 -3.25 -19.94 -20.76
N ARG A 290 -2.87 -19.63 -22.00
CA ARG A 290 -2.11 -18.43 -22.38
C ARG A 290 -3.04 -17.24 -22.54
N SER A 291 -4.03 -17.37 -23.42
CA SER A 291 -5.03 -16.34 -23.72
C SER A 291 -6.38 -16.76 -23.15
N ILE A 292 -6.97 -15.88 -22.34
CA ILE A 292 -8.21 -16.14 -21.62
C ILE A 292 -9.12 -14.93 -21.83
N THR A 293 -10.38 -15.19 -22.15
CA THR A 293 -11.39 -14.14 -22.28
C THR A 293 -12.53 -14.34 -21.30
N PHE A 294 -13.11 -13.23 -20.84
CA PHE A 294 -14.30 -13.20 -20.00
C PHE A 294 -15.31 -12.29 -20.71
N SER A 295 -16.47 -12.81 -21.08
CA SER A 295 -17.41 -12.08 -21.94
C SER A 295 -18.86 -12.35 -21.62
N HIS A 296 -19.73 -11.36 -21.85
CA HIS A 296 -21.19 -11.56 -21.75
C HIS A 296 -21.72 -12.54 -22.80
N ARG A 297 -21.11 -12.58 -23.99
CA ARG A 297 -21.57 -13.34 -25.13
C ARG A 297 -20.49 -14.28 -25.66
N PRO A 298 -20.87 -15.44 -26.24
CA PRO A 298 -19.94 -16.33 -26.90
C PRO A 298 -19.47 -15.73 -28.23
N PHE A 299 -18.28 -16.14 -28.67
CA PHE A 299 -17.69 -15.80 -29.98
C PHE A 299 -16.88 -17.00 -30.49
N ASN A 300 -16.70 -17.10 -31.80
CA ASN A 300 -16.18 -18.30 -32.46
C ASN A 300 -14.92 -18.04 -33.29
N ARG A 301 -14.81 -16.87 -33.95
CA ARG A 301 -13.74 -16.59 -34.91
C ARG A 301 -12.40 -16.40 -34.21
N THR A 302 -12.37 -15.59 -33.16
CA THR A 302 -11.13 -15.34 -32.39
C THR A 302 -10.69 -16.59 -31.62
N LYS A 303 -9.43 -16.99 -31.82
CA LYS A 303 -8.83 -18.19 -31.21
C LYS A 303 -8.14 -17.80 -29.90
N VAL A 304 -8.63 -18.38 -28.79
CA VAL A 304 -8.04 -18.23 -27.46
C VAL A 304 -8.03 -19.57 -26.73
N ASP A 305 -7.17 -19.75 -25.71
CA ASP A 305 -7.06 -21.02 -24.97
C ASP A 305 -8.30 -21.32 -24.10
N LYS A 306 -8.89 -20.29 -23.50
CA LYS A 306 -10.09 -20.43 -22.65
C LYS A 306 -11.04 -19.25 -22.86
N LYS A 307 -12.30 -19.57 -23.17
CA LYS A 307 -13.41 -18.62 -23.26
C LYS A 307 -14.32 -18.82 -22.04
N ILE A 308 -14.53 -17.77 -21.25
CA ILE A 308 -15.42 -17.79 -20.09
C ILE A 308 -16.60 -16.87 -20.39
N VAL A 309 -17.73 -17.46 -20.77
CA VAL A 309 -18.98 -16.71 -21.00
C VAL A 309 -19.72 -16.58 -19.67
N THR A 310 -19.99 -15.35 -19.24
CA THR A 310 -20.57 -15.03 -17.92
C THR A 310 -21.26 -13.68 -17.95
N GLU A 311 -22.30 -13.50 -17.15
CA GLU A 311 -22.97 -12.20 -16.95
C GLU A 311 -22.13 -11.19 -16.14
N ASN A 312 -21.04 -11.64 -15.49
CA ASN A 312 -20.18 -10.77 -14.68
C ASN A 312 -18.69 -10.98 -15.02
N PRO A 313 -18.21 -10.51 -16.19
CA PRO A 313 -16.83 -10.74 -16.65
C PRO A 313 -15.78 -10.28 -15.63
N LEU A 314 -15.98 -9.09 -15.05
CA LEU A 314 -15.06 -8.50 -14.08
C LEU A 314 -14.91 -9.36 -12.82
N LYS A 315 -16.01 -9.88 -12.28
CA LYS A 315 -16.00 -10.77 -11.11
C LYS A 315 -15.19 -12.04 -11.38
N PHE A 316 -15.42 -12.69 -12.52
CA PHE A 316 -14.71 -13.91 -12.89
C PHE A 316 -13.23 -13.65 -13.21
N PHE A 317 -12.90 -12.51 -13.81
CA PHE A 317 -11.52 -12.09 -14.02
C PHE A 317 -10.77 -11.91 -12.70
N ILE A 318 -11.37 -11.21 -11.73
CA ILE A 318 -10.80 -11.04 -10.39
C ILE A 318 -10.67 -12.38 -9.67
N GLN A 319 -11.69 -13.24 -9.78
CA GLN A 319 -11.63 -14.58 -9.20
C GLN A 319 -10.46 -15.38 -9.76
N TRP A 320 -10.32 -15.38 -11.09
CA TRP A 320 -9.25 -16.10 -11.77
C TRP A 320 -7.86 -15.59 -11.38
N ILE A 321 -7.61 -14.28 -11.45
CA ILE A 321 -6.26 -13.73 -11.22
C ILE A 321 -5.82 -13.85 -9.75
N LEU A 322 -6.76 -13.72 -8.81
CA LEU A 322 -6.47 -13.77 -7.38
C LEU A 322 -6.43 -15.20 -6.80
N PHE A 323 -7.16 -16.15 -7.38
CA PHE A 323 -7.41 -17.44 -6.73
C PHE A 323 -7.12 -18.68 -7.57
N GLU A 324 -7.18 -18.62 -8.91
CA GLU A 324 -7.01 -19.82 -9.75
C GLU A 324 -5.57 -20.06 -10.20
N LEU A 325 -4.74 -19.02 -10.18
CA LEU A 325 -3.35 -19.14 -10.58
C LEU A 325 -2.46 -19.69 -9.46
N ASN A 326 -1.32 -20.32 -9.80
CA ASN A 326 -0.41 -20.90 -8.81
C ASN A 326 0.09 -19.81 -7.81
N PRO A 327 -0.17 -19.96 -6.49
CA PRO A 327 0.13 -18.96 -5.47
C PRO A 327 1.62 -18.78 -5.19
N GLN A 328 2.48 -19.72 -5.60
CA GLN A 328 3.92 -19.63 -5.33
C GLN A 328 4.60 -18.47 -6.06
N TYR A 329 4.03 -18.03 -7.18
CA TYR A 329 4.60 -16.99 -8.04
C TYR A 329 3.83 -15.68 -7.93
N THR A 330 4.57 -14.57 -7.83
CA THR A 330 3.99 -13.23 -7.88
C THR A 330 3.46 -12.95 -9.29
N THR A 331 2.28 -12.34 -9.39
CA THR A 331 1.69 -11.92 -10.65
C THR A 331 1.83 -10.41 -10.84
N MET A 332 2.54 -10.00 -11.87
CA MET A 332 2.61 -8.62 -12.36
C MET A 332 1.54 -8.44 -13.42
N ALA A 333 0.49 -7.68 -13.11
CA ALA A 333 -0.64 -7.46 -14.00
C ALA A 333 -0.54 -6.05 -14.62
N PHE A 334 -0.63 -5.94 -15.94
CA PHE A 334 -0.53 -4.69 -16.67
C PHE A 334 -1.71 -4.48 -17.60
N SER A 335 -2.29 -3.27 -17.55
CA SER A 335 -3.10 -2.72 -18.63
C SER A 335 -2.42 -1.46 -19.19
N HIS A 336 -2.89 -0.95 -20.32
CA HIS A 336 -2.29 0.21 -20.96
C HIS A 336 -3.12 1.47 -20.72
N ASN A 337 -2.53 2.46 -20.03
CA ASN A 337 -3.25 3.65 -19.53
C ASN A 337 -4.41 3.32 -18.56
N GLY A 338 -4.51 2.07 -18.09
CA GLY A 338 -5.60 1.63 -17.23
C GLY A 338 -5.58 2.18 -15.82
N GLY A 339 -4.52 2.89 -15.42
CA GLY A 339 -4.47 3.62 -14.15
C GLY A 339 -5.58 4.67 -14.00
N ARG A 340 -6.21 5.08 -15.10
CA ARG A 340 -7.39 5.97 -15.14
C ARG A 340 -8.68 5.26 -15.55
N TYR A 341 -8.60 3.98 -15.94
CA TYR A 341 -9.72 3.23 -16.53
C TYR A 341 -9.80 1.81 -15.95
N ASP A 342 -9.14 0.81 -16.54
CA ASP A 342 -9.30 -0.60 -16.18
C ASP A 342 -9.00 -0.87 -14.71
N MET A 343 -7.90 -0.30 -14.19
CA MET A 343 -7.47 -0.51 -12.80
C MET A 343 -8.48 0.07 -11.81
N ILE A 344 -9.26 1.07 -12.19
CA ILE A 344 -10.32 1.63 -11.33
C ILE A 344 -11.45 0.61 -11.17
N MET A 345 -11.82 -0.07 -12.26
CA MET A 345 -12.85 -1.12 -12.25
C MET A 345 -12.35 -2.36 -11.49
N VAL A 346 -11.10 -2.76 -11.72
CA VAL A 346 -10.41 -3.80 -10.93
C VAL A 346 -10.44 -3.47 -9.44
N PHE A 347 -10.07 -2.24 -9.06
CA PHE A 347 -10.06 -1.82 -7.66
C PHE A 347 -11.46 -1.93 -7.03
N LYS A 348 -12.49 -1.45 -7.72
CA LYS A 348 -13.88 -1.53 -7.26
C LYS A 348 -14.28 -2.99 -7.00
N GLU A 349 -14.02 -3.89 -7.94
CA GLU A 349 -14.39 -5.30 -7.79
C GLU A 349 -13.60 -5.99 -6.68
N ILE A 350 -12.30 -5.74 -6.55
CA ILE A 350 -11.47 -6.27 -5.46
C ILE A 350 -12.01 -5.81 -4.09
N TYR A 351 -12.42 -4.55 -3.99
CA TYR A 351 -12.99 -3.99 -2.76
C TYR A 351 -14.34 -4.63 -2.41
N ILE A 352 -15.22 -4.84 -3.40
CA ILE A 352 -16.51 -5.54 -3.21
C ILE A 352 -16.29 -6.97 -2.71
N ASN A 353 -15.23 -7.65 -3.17
CA ASN A 353 -14.84 -8.97 -2.72
C ASN A 353 -14.15 -8.99 -1.33
N GLY A 354 -14.11 -7.87 -0.62
CA GLY A 354 -13.59 -7.77 0.75
C GLY A 354 -12.07 -7.82 0.87
N VAL A 355 -11.36 -7.59 -0.24
CA VAL A 355 -9.89 -7.55 -0.27
C VAL A 355 -9.43 -6.08 -0.23
N ALA A 356 -8.58 -5.73 0.73
CA ALA A 356 -8.02 -4.39 0.86
C ALA A 356 -6.60 -4.32 0.24
N PRO A 357 -6.43 -3.77 -0.97
CA PRO A 357 -5.12 -3.61 -1.59
C PRO A 357 -4.33 -2.44 -0.99
N SER A 358 -3.01 -2.49 -1.10
CA SER A 358 -2.14 -1.32 -0.96
C SER A 358 -2.16 -0.51 -2.27
N ILE A 359 -2.29 0.82 -2.17
CA ILE A 359 -2.53 1.68 -3.34
C ILE A 359 -1.45 2.76 -3.43
N ILE A 360 -0.90 2.96 -4.62
CA ILE A 360 -0.09 4.13 -4.98
C ILE A 360 -0.87 4.92 -6.02
N ARG A 361 -1.23 6.17 -5.72
CA ARG A 361 -2.05 7.03 -6.59
C ARG A 361 -1.62 8.50 -6.55
N ARG A 362 -1.95 9.25 -7.59
CA ARG A 362 -1.92 10.73 -7.61
C ARG A 362 -3.27 11.22 -8.16
N GLY A 363 -4.03 11.92 -7.33
CA GLY A 363 -5.42 12.23 -7.65
C GLY A 363 -6.21 10.95 -7.91
N ASN A 364 -6.90 10.90 -9.06
CA ASN A 364 -7.68 9.74 -9.52
C ASN A 364 -6.87 8.73 -10.34
N LYS A 365 -5.60 9.01 -10.68
CA LYS A 365 -4.75 8.06 -11.40
C LYS A 365 -4.10 7.09 -10.41
N LEU A 366 -4.36 5.80 -10.61
CA LEU A 366 -3.67 4.70 -9.93
C LEU A 366 -2.35 4.37 -10.66
N TYR A 367 -1.26 4.31 -9.92
CA TYR A 367 0.04 3.83 -10.42
C TYR A 367 0.25 2.35 -10.08
N GLU A 368 -0.20 1.94 -8.89
CA GLU A 368 -0.07 0.56 -8.43
C GLU A 368 -1.25 0.19 -7.53
N LEU A 369 -1.78 -1.03 -7.73
CA LEU A 369 -2.62 -1.73 -6.76
C LEU A 369 -1.93 -3.04 -6.40
N LYS A 370 -1.53 -3.19 -5.13
CA LYS A 370 -0.83 -4.37 -4.65
C LYS A 370 -1.70 -5.17 -3.67
N ILE A 371 -1.94 -6.43 -4.01
CA ILE A 371 -2.57 -7.43 -3.15
C ILE A 371 -1.47 -8.33 -2.61
N PRO A 372 -1.17 -8.29 -1.29
CA PRO A 372 -0.18 -9.18 -0.69
C PRO A 372 -0.72 -10.62 -0.64
N ARG A 373 0.18 -11.60 -0.78
CA ARG A 373 -0.17 -13.01 -0.57
C ARG A 373 -0.73 -13.22 0.83
N ASN A 374 -1.82 -13.98 0.93
CA ASN A 374 -2.31 -14.51 2.20
C ASN A 374 -2.73 -15.98 2.03
N SER A 375 -3.37 -16.58 3.04
CA SER A 375 -3.80 -17.98 2.98
C SER A 375 -4.90 -18.26 1.94
N LYS A 376 -5.55 -17.22 1.42
CA LYS A 376 -6.66 -17.31 0.48
C LYS A 376 -6.32 -16.76 -0.91
N CYS A 377 -5.42 -15.78 -1.06
CA CYS A 377 -5.16 -15.13 -2.35
C CYS A 377 -3.67 -15.07 -2.75
N ASN A 378 -3.46 -15.02 -4.06
CA ASN A 378 -2.18 -14.83 -4.72
C ASN A 378 -1.61 -13.43 -4.47
N GLU A 379 -0.28 -13.28 -4.51
CA GLU A 379 0.31 -11.94 -4.62
C GLU A 379 0.12 -11.43 -6.05
N VAL A 380 -0.62 -10.34 -6.20
CA VAL A 380 -0.89 -9.70 -7.48
C VAL A 380 -0.58 -8.21 -7.38
N ILE A 381 0.15 -7.68 -8.36
CA ILE A 381 0.54 -6.28 -8.43
C ILE A 381 0.06 -5.74 -9.77
N PHE A 382 -1.04 -4.97 -9.76
CA PHE A 382 -1.54 -4.27 -10.94
C PHE A 382 -0.78 -2.97 -11.14
N ARG A 383 -0.37 -2.69 -12.38
CA ARG A 383 0.34 -1.49 -12.78
C ARG A 383 -0.14 -1.01 -14.15
N ASP A 384 0.03 0.28 -14.37
CA ASP A 384 -0.23 0.92 -15.65
C ASP A 384 1.06 0.95 -16.49
N SER A 385 1.04 0.25 -17.64
CA SER A 385 2.18 0.14 -18.56
C SER A 385 2.53 1.47 -19.24
N TYR A 386 1.62 2.44 -19.28
CA TYR A 386 1.91 3.78 -19.81
C TYR A 386 3.01 4.49 -19.01
N ASN A 387 3.19 4.14 -17.73
CA ASN A 387 4.29 4.68 -16.92
C ASN A 387 5.66 4.09 -17.31
N LEU A 388 5.69 2.99 -18.08
CA LEU A 388 6.90 2.41 -18.63
C LEU A 388 7.11 2.84 -20.09
N CYS A 389 6.02 2.88 -20.86
CA CYS A 389 6.01 3.22 -22.29
C CYS A 389 4.96 4.32 -22.54
N PRO A 390 5.30 5.62 -22.41
CA PRO A 390 4.34 6.72 -22.42
C PRO A 390 3.92 7.15 -23.84
N VAL A 391 3.51 6.19 -24.67
CA VAL A 391 2.96 6.41 -26.02
C VAL A 391 1.68 5.60 -26.17
N ALA A 392 0.87 5.89 -27.18
CA ALA A 392 -0.35 5.13 -27.48
C ALA A 392 -0.03 3.66 -27.82
N LEU A 393 -0.96 2.75 -27.51
CA LEU A 393 -0.77 1.30 -27.67
C LEU A 393 -0.34 0.91 -29.10
N GLY A 394 -1.06 1.39 -30.13
CA GLY A 394 -0.71 1.14 -31.53
C GLY A 394 0.68 1.65 -31.93
N LYS A 395 1.18 2.74 -31.31
CA LYS A 395 2.54 3.26 -31.55
C LYS A 395 3.63 2.35 -30.98
N LEU A 396 3.31 1.44 -30.06
CA LEU A 396 4.27 0.48 -29.51
C LEU A 396 4.73 -0.53 -30.57
N ILE A 397 3.92 -0.81 -31.59
CA ILE A 397 4.27 -1.70 -32.70
C ILE A 397 5.50 -1.18 -33.43
N GLY A 398 5.44 0.07 -33.89
CA GLY A 398 6.58 0.73 -34.52
C GLY A 398 7.75 0.95 -33.56
N ALA A 399 7.49 1.37 -32.33
CA ALA A 399 8.55 1.67 -31.35
C ALA A 399 9.42 0.44 -30.99
N PHE A 400 8.83 -0.75 -30.99
CA PHE A 400 9.54 -2.00 -30.68
C PHE A 400 9.78 -2.91 -31.88
N GLY A 401 9.29 -2.57 -33.08
CA GLY A 401 9.41 -3.42 -34.27
C GLY A 401 8.61 -4.73 -34.16
N LEU A 402 7.41 -4.65 -33.56
CA LEU A 402 6.58 -5.83 -33.28
C LEU A 402 5.98 -6.40 -34.57
N GLN A 403 5.88 -7.73 -34.64
CA GLN A 403 5.28 -8.45 -35.77
C GLN A 403 3.77 -8.69 -35.52
N VAL A 404 3.06 -7.63 -35.15
CA VAL A 404 1.61 -7.64 -34.87
C VAL A 404 0.98 -6.53 -35.69
N THR A 405 -0.18 -6.82 -36.26
CA THR A 405 -1.00 -5.82 -36.95
C THR A 405 -1.91 -5.13 -35.94
N ASP A 406 -1.94 -3.80 -35.95
CA ASP A 406 -2.90 -3.00 -35.17
C ASP A 406 -4.28 -3.06 -35.85
N LYS A 407 -5.30 -3.53 -35.13
CA LYS A 407 -6.68 -3.40 -35.61
C LYS A 407 -7.23 -2.05 -35.16
N GLN A 408 -6.90 -1.01 -35.93
CA GLN A 408 -7.00 0.40 -35.51
C GLN A 408 -8.41 0.94 -35.20
N PHE A 409 -9.49 0.34 -35.73
CA PHE A 409 -10.82 0.92 -35.69
C PHE A 409 -11.87 -0.04 -35.10
N PHE A 410 -12.47 0.39 -34.00
CA PHE A 410 -13.58 -0.29 -33.33
C PHE A 410 -14.76 0.67 -33.10
N PRO A 411 -16.01 0.25 -33.36
CA PRO A 411 -17.18 1.10 -33.18
C PRO A 411 -17.59 1.13 -31.69
N HIS A 412 -16.91 1.97 -30.89
CA HIS A 412 -17.15 2.08 -29.45
C HIS A 412 -18.61 2.36 -29.07
N MET A 413 -19.34 3.18 -29.85
CA MET A 413 -20.75 3.48 -29.54
C MET A 413 -21.70 2.34 -29.92
N ALA A 414 -21.26 1.42 -30.79
CA ALA A 414 -22.00 0.20 -31.09
C ALA A 414 -21.89 -0.84 -29.97
N ASN A 415 -21.02 -0.63 -28.96
CA ASN A 415 -20.87 -1.51 -27.79
C ASN A 415 -22.03 -1.35 -26.80
N ILE A 416 -23.22 -1.77 -27.24
CA ILE A 416 -24.47 -1.72 -26.49
C ILE A 416 -25.14 -3.09 -26.47
N THR A 417 -25.87 -3.37 -25.39
CA THR A 417 -26.55 -4.67 -25.20
C THR A 417 -27.54 -5.03 -26.32
N ALA A 418 -28.11 -4.03 -27.00
CA ALA A 418 -29.03 -4.24 -28.12
C ALA A 418 -28.36 -4.91 -29.33
N ASN A 419 -27.04 -4.79 -29.48
CA ASN A 419 -26.28 -5.35 -30.59
C ASN A 419 -25.72 -6.76 -30.30
N TYR A 420 -25.96 -7.32 -29.11
CA TYR A 420 -25.49 -8.65 -28.74
C TYR A 420 -26.22 -9.76 -29.50
N GLY A 421 -25.46 -10.74 -30.00
CA GLY A 421 -26.00 -11.87 -30.75
C GLY A 421 -26.57 -11.53 -32.12
N ILE A 422 -26.40 -10.29 -32.60
CA ILE A 422 -26.89 -9.83 -33.90
C ILE A 422 -25.71 -9.70 -34.87
N THR A 423 -25.95 -10.05 -36.12
CA THR A 423 -25.05 -9.75 -37.24
C THR A 423 -25.70 -8.70 -38.12
N LEU A 424 -25.08 -7.53 -38.20
CA LEU A 424 -25.45 -6.46 -39.13
C LEU A 424 -24.90 -6.81 -40.52
N GLN A 425 -25.66 -6.46 -41.56
CA GLN A 425 -25.23 -6.69 -42.95
C GLN A 425 -24.10 -5.77 -43.38
N GLN A 426 -23.96 -4.61 -42.72
CA GLN A 426 -22.98 -3.57 -42.99
C GLN A 426 -22.30 -3.16 -41.68
N LEU A 427 -21.19 -2.42 -41.79
CA LEU A 427 -20.54 -1.83 -40.62
C LEU A 427 -21.46 -0.83 -39.90
N PRO A 428 -21.28 -0.64 -38.58
CA PRO A 428 -21.94 0.44 -37.86
C PRO A 428 -21.66 1.81 -38.48
N PRO A 429 -22.54 2.81 -38.32
CA PRO A 429 -22.33 4.15 -38.86
C PRO A 429 -21.00 4.78 -38.39
N LYS A 430 -20.42 5.69 -39.20
CA LYS A 430 -19.17 6.42 -38.87
C LYS A 430 -19.20 7.09 -37.49
N SER A 431 -20.37 7.55 -37.03
CA SER A 431 -20.57 8.13 -35.70
C SER A 431 -20.17 7.19 -34.57
N ASP A 432 -20.32 5.88 -34.77
CA ASP A 432 -20.07 4.90 -33.72
C ASP A 432 -18.59 4.66 -33.44
N TYR A 433 -17.72 5.12 -34.34
CA TYR A 433 -16.26 5.01 -34.25
C TYR A 433 -15.61 6.24 -33.59
N LEU A 434 -16.39 7.23 -33.16
CA LEU A 434 -15.87 8.49 -32.59
C LEU A 434 -14.90 9.23 -33.54
N CYS A 435 -15.20 9.17 -34.84
CA CYS A 435 -14.37 9.73 -35.92
C CYS A 435 -14.03 11.23 -35.72
N GLU A 436 -14.94 12.02 -35.14
CA GLU A 436 -14.76 13.44 -34.87
C GLU A 436 -13.65 13.74 -33.84
N GLY A 437 -13.33 12.78 -32.96
CA GLY A 437 -12.27 12.91 -31.95
C GLY A 437 -10.88 12.50 -32.44
N MET A 438 -10.76 12.03 -33.68
CA MET A 438 -9.49 11.56 -34.25
C MET A 438 -8.65 12.73 -34.78
N SER A 439 -7.32 12.57 -34.79
CA SER A 439 -6.43 13.50 -35.50
C SER A 439 -6.68 13.48 -37.01
N PRO A 440 -6.41 14.56 -37.76
CA PRO A 440 -6.67 14.62 -39.20
C PRO A 440 -6.10 13.44 -40.01
N ASP A 441 -4.86 13.02 -39.72
CA ASP A 441 -4.22 11.90 -40.42
C ASP A 441 -4.97 10.58 -40.18
N LYS A 442 -5.28 10.27 -38.91
CA LYS A 442 -6.04 9.08 -38.53
C LYS A 442 -7.49 9.12 -39.05
N GLN A 443 -8.07 10.30 -39.18
CA GLN A 443 -9.40 10.48 -39.77
C GLN A 443 -9.41 10.16 -41.27
N ASN A 444 -8.35 10.52 -42.00
CA ASN A 444 -8.18 10.16 -43.41
C ASN A 444 -7.99 8.64 -43.58
N GLU A 445 -7.17 8.02 -42.73
CA GLU A 445 -7.01 6.56 -42.68
C GLU A 445 -8.35 5.86 -42.41
N PHE A 446 -9.11 6.34 -41.41
CA PHE A 446 -10.44 5.83 -41.08
C PHE A 446 -11.41 5.93 -42.25
N ASN A 447 -11.50 7.11 -42.89
CA ASN A 447 -12.45 7.33 -43.97
C ASN A 447 -12.15 6.41 -45.16
N LYS A 448 -10.87 6.22 -45.50
CA LYS A 448 -10.45 5.30 -46.56
C LYS A 448 -10.86 3.86 -46.22
N TRP A 449 -10.49 3.39 -45.03
CA TRP A 449 -10.84 2.04 -44.55
C TRP A 449 -12.36 1.83 -44.52
N TYR A 450 -13.12 2.81 -44.03
CA TYR A 450 -14.57 2.69 -43.91
C TYR A 450 -15.24 2.59 -45.28
N GLU A 451 -14.82 3.37 -46.29
CA GLU A 451 -15.40 3.24 -47.63
C GLU A 451 -15.09 1.90 -48.29
N GLU A 452 -13.93 1.31 -47.99
CA GLU A 452 -13.53 -0.02 -48.47
C GLU A 452 -14.33 -1.14 -47.78
N GLU A 453 -14.64 -1.01 -46.49
CA GLU A 453 -15.22 -2.10 -45.67
C GLU A 453 -16.69 -1.90 -45.27
N LYS A 454 -17.33 -0.77 -45.60
CA LYS A 454 -18.70 -0.43 -45.14
C LYS A 454 -19.75 -1.51 -45.42
N ASP A 455 -19.60 -2.25 -46.51
CA ASP A 455 -20.52 -3.31 -46.93
C ASP A 455 -20.22 -4.68 -46.31
N SER A 456 -19.18 -4.76 -45.47
CA SER A 456 -18.82 -5.97 -44.74
C SER A 456 -19.77 -6.23 -43.57
N GLN A 457 -20.07 -7.51 -43.33
CA GLN A 457 -20.90 -7.93 -42.20
C GLN A 457 -20.21 -7.65 -40.86
N PHE A 458 -20.97 -7.13 -39.90
CA PHE A 458 -20.47 -6.80 -38.57
C PHE A 458 -21.20 -7.61 -37.49
N CYS A 459 -20.43 -8.27 -36.63
CA CYS A 459 -20.95 -8.90 -35.42
C CYS A 459 -20.17 -8.37 -34.22
N LEU A 460 -20.87 -7.69 -33.29
CA LEU A 460 -20.25 -7.05 -32.13
C LEU A 460 -19.49 -8.06 -31.26
N ASP A 461 -20.06 -9.25 -31.04
CA ASP A 461 -19.47 -10.27 -30.18
C ASP A 461 -18.12 -10.77 -30.72
N GLU A 462 -17.99 -10.89 -32.04
CA GLU A 462 -16.73 -11.25 -32.72
C GLU A 462 -15.76 -10.08 -32.76
N ALA A 463 -16.26 -8.86 -33.03
CA ALA A 463 -15.44 -7.65 -33.11
C ALA A 463 -14.81 -7.30 -31.75
N LEU A 464 -15.56 -7.39 -30.65
CA LEU A 464 -15.06 -7.22 -29.28
C LEU A 464 -13.92 -8.21 -29.00
N ALA A 465 -14.13 -9.48 -29.38
CA ALA A 465 -13.15 -10.51 -29.14
C ALA A 465 -11.86 -10.29 -29.92
N GLU A 466 -11.96 -9.94 -31.18
CA GLU A 466 -10.80 -9.67 -32.04
C GLU A 466 -10.03 -8.42 -31.60
N TYR A 467 -10.74 -7.30 -31.38
CA TYR A 467 -10.14 -6.02 -31.01
C TYR A 467 -9.43 -6.09 -29.64
N CYS A 468 -10.16 -6.48 -28.59
CA CYS A 468 -9.60 -6.51 -27.24
C CYS A 468 -8.47 -7.55 -27.10
N THR A 469 -8.55 -8.69 -27.81
CA THR A 469 -7.44 -9.67 -27.83
C THR A 469 -6.22 -9.15 -28.58
N ASN A 470 -6.40 -8.37 -29.65
CA ASN A 470 -5.31 -7.73 -30.39
C ASN A 470 -4.58 -6.70 -29.51
N ASP A 471 -5.30 -5.84 -28.80
CA ASP A 471 -4.74 -4.85 -27.88
C ASP A 471 -3.89 -5.52 -26.78
N VAL A 472 -4.42 -6.58 -26.16
CA VAL A 472 -3.66 -7.36 -25.17
C VAL A 472 -2.45 -8.04 -25.79
N GLN A 473 -2.54 -8.53 -27.04
CA GLN A 473 -1.39 -9.10 -27.74
C GLN A 473 -0.29 -8.04 -27.92
N ILE A 474 -0.62 -6.87 -28.49
CA ILE A 474 0.32 -5.75 -28.69
C ILE A 474 0.99 -5.39 -27.36
N LEU A 475 0.21 -5.23 -26.28
CA LEU A 475 0.74 -4.90 -24.97
C LEU A 475 1.69 -5.97 -24.43
N THR A 476 1.35 -7.25 -24.63
CA THR A 476 2.19 -8.38 -24.21
C THR A 476 3.53 -8.34 -24.93
N GLU A 477 3.52 -8.21 -26.25
CA GLU A 477 4.73 -8.19 -27.06
C GLU A 477 5.61 -6.98 -26.70
N ALA A 478 4.99 -5.81 -26.55
CA ALA A 478 5.68 -4.58 -26.17
C ALA A 478 6.37 -4.70 -24.81
N LEU A 479 5.71 -5.25 -23.79
CA LEU A 479 6.30 -5.42 -22.47
C LEU A 479 7.44 -6.45 -22.45
N ILE A 480 7.35 -7.51 -23.25
CA ILE A 480 8.44 -8.49 -23.43
C ILE A 480 9.63 -7.84 -24.14
N ALA A 481 9.38 -7.10 -25.22
CA ALA A 481 10.42 -6.37 -25.96
C ALA A 481 11.09 -5.31 -25.08
N PHE A 482 10.31 -4.51 -24.35
CA PHE A 482 10.82 -3.55 -23.37
C PHE A 482 11.72 -4.23 -22.34
N ARG A 483 11.27 -5.36 -21.77
CA ARG A 483 12.04 -6.12 -20.79
C ARG A 483 13.38 -6.61 -21.37
N LYS A 484 13.38 -7.12 -22.60
CA LYS A 484 14.58 -7.62 -23.29
C LYS A 484 15.58 -6.48 -23.51
N LYS A 485 15.14 -5.38 -24.14
CA LYS A 485 15.98 -4.19 -24.39
C LYS A 485 16.53 -3.60 -23.10
N PHE A 486 15.71 -3.45 -22.06
CA PHE A 486 16.16 -2.88 -20.79
C PHE A 486 17.20 -3.78 -20.09
N SER A 487 17.05 -5.10 -20.21
CA SER A 487 18.02 -6.07 -19.68
C SER A 487 19.35 -6.00 -20.42
N GLU A 488 19.33 -5.85 -21.74
CA GLU A 488 20.54 -5.71 -22.58
C GLU A 488 21.31 -4.41 -22.25
N ILE A 489 20.60 -3.28 -22.14
CA ILE A 489 21.20 -1.98 -21.75
C ILE A 489 21.84 -2.08 -20.37
N SER A 490 21.16 -2.72 -19.42
CA SER A 490 21.65 -2.86 -18.04
C SER A 490 22.90 -3.74 -17.95
N LYS A 491 23.04 -4.75 -18.82
CA LYS A 491 24.25 -5.61 -18.88
C LYS A 491 25.45 -4.87 -19.46
N LYS A 492 25.25 -4.07 -20.53
CA LYS A 492 26.34 -3.31 -21.19
C LYS A 492 27.04 -2.30 -20.26
N LYS A 493 26.31 -1.69 -19.32
CA LYS A 493 26.88 -0.75 -18.35
C LYS A 493 27.74 -1.41 -17.26
N ASN A 494 27.54 -2.70 -16.97
CA ASN A 494 28.33 -3.40 -15.95
C ASN A 494 29.69 -3.93 -16.45
N THR A 495 29.95 -3.86 -17.76
CA THR A 495 31.22 -4.31 -18.38
C THR A 495 32.26 -3.20 -18.57
N GLN A 496 31.93 -1.93 -18.25
CA GLN A 496 32.90 -0.83 -18.26
C GLN A 496 33.06 -0.24 -16.85
N PRO A 497 34.08 -0.64 -16.08
CA PRO A 497 34.41 0.04 -14.84
C PRO A 497 35.09 1.37 -15.18
N GLY A 498 34.34 2.48 -15.15
CA GLY A 498 34.91 3.84 -15.16
C GLY A 498 34.35 4.87 -16.14
N ALA A 499 33.41 4.54 -17.01
CA ALA A 499 32.81 5.55 -17.88
C ALA A 499 31.77 6.38 -17.11
N ALA A 500 32.13 7.63 -16.82
CA ALA A 500 31.18 8.66 -16.38
C ALA A 500 29.99 8.72 -17.34
N ALA A 501 28.82 9.06 -16.80
CA ALA A 501 27.59 9.17 -17.56
C ALA A 501 27.73 10.24 -18.65
N GLU A 502 28.03 9.83 -19.88
CA GLU A 502 27.66 10.61 -21.05
C GLU A 502 26.14 10.56 -21.16
N GLY A 503 25.54 11.74 -21.09
CA GLY A 503 24.11 11.94 -21.27
C GLY A 503 23.68 11.37 -22.62
N ILE A 504 22.58 10.61 -22.60
CA ILE A 504 21.88 10.28 -23.83
C ILE A 504 20.98 11.48 -24.10
N ASP A 505 21.29 12.23 -25.16
CA ASP A 505 20.34 13.13 -25.82
C ASP A 505 19.13 12.29 -26.24
N ILE A 506 17.96 12.71 -25.75
CA ILE A 506 16.65 12.17 -26.12
C ILE A 506 16.12 12.99 -27.30
#